data_AF-A0A8H6TWP4-F1
#
_entry.id   AF-A0A8H6TWP4-F1
#
_cell.length_a   1.000
_cell.length_b   1.000
_cell.length_c   1.000
_cell.angle_alpha   90.00
_cell.angle_beta   90.00
_cell.angle_gamma   90.00
#
_symmetry.space_group_name_H-M   'P 1'
#
loop_
_entity.id
_entity.type
_entity.pdbx_description
1 polymer ?
#
loop_
_entity_poly.entity_id
_entity_poly.type
_entity_poly.pdbx_seq_one_letter_code
_entity_poly.pdbx_strand_id
1 'polypeptide(L)'
;MHQSLRLENLARLPLSVRRLAIPASNGSIDDFNCLFEVLNNLDDEERYTHCLPVLYANLDHMRIPTDEENLHTDAVACATIALDALSDLIGVVSQKSAWPDLWPRVWLWIAFFEAYRECLVGPFARPTVCLELVDFISSFSSDAGTMTLINQTVGVRTLVMKAWAVTLKAEEWDDNSSWAFHDVCCAIRKMRIGSCHDFDEVLDGAGGTAGLAYLVVESIKLLLAQDDAYLSDQNLKFLVDILIFLQNLNRDNVLLALMENGGAKFITLAAGATFSLDCGPDRAPRQQRAALLCLNTLHSMLSCHRAMRDSIAAGLLQVVISGATISPHRNSSELQGLRQILTQRLPASTVFRTVLVEMERQLQSVKDLFNRFGLQHSWIHDDWHAFTTLAEDRIALMKADQSKDFASSKACDNMECGSIIVPLIARNAIGHLAAIEKCVIQCDHFYSKIKISASETCHSCDDCYTGISLNTDTPTEFHCFGRLVSLTLCNSLGPSNVIHSSPSWTTDPRMVPLFYIEGLSWMMDNHPSYHVHWKEHIARMGRSYRRMELHLMIIHEGFTFRLHDSPPVRLLMFPQRSNRPALHESVRRLLQANGSTVQEEQVRQLMIGDEGGIKIH
;
A
#
# COMPACT_ATOMS: atom_id res chain seq x y z
N MET A 1 12.88 -27.42 26.64
CA MET A 1 13.44 -28.60 25.96
C MET A 1 12.52 -29.81 26.10
N HIS A 2 11.76 -30.03 25.04
CA HIS A 2 10.84 -31.14 24.81
C HIS A 2 11.55 -32.48 24.95
N GLN A 3 10.83 -33.49 25.44
CA GLN A 3 11.43 -34.80 25.76
C GLN A 3 12.03 -35.48 24.52
N SER A 4 11.41 -35.36 23.35
CA SER A 4 11.89 -35.97 22.10
C SER A 4 13.22 -35.38 21.59
N LEU A 5 13.60 -34.16 22.02
CA LEU A 5 14.81 -33.47 21.58
C LEU A 5 16.05 -33.82 22.41
N ARG A 6 15.88 -34.55 23.52
CA ARG A 6 16.98 -34.81 24.46
C ARG A 6 18.00 -35.79 23.86
N LEU A 7 19.28 -35.40 23.88
CA LEU A 7 20.39 -36.26 23.46
C LEU A 7 20.47 -37.59 24.22
N GLU A 8 20.00 -37.62 25.47
CA GLU A 8 19.91 -38.86 26.27
C GLU A 8 19.04 -39.95 25.60
N ASN A 9 18.11 -39.57 24.72
CA ASN A 9 17.31 -40.53 23.96
C ASN A 9 18.17 -41.33 22.98
N LEU A 10 19.31 -40.80 22.52
CA LEU A 10 20.23 -41.52 21.63
C LEU A 10 20.75 -42.80 22.29
N ALA A 11 20.89 -42.81 23.62
CA ALA A 11 21.34 -44.00 24.36
C ALA A 11 20.33 -45.16 24.29
N ARG A 12 19.04 -44.84 24.07
CA ARG A 12 17.91 -45.78 24.02
C ARG A 12 17.66 -46.35 22.63
N LEU A 13 18.36 -45.85 21.61
CA LEU A 13 18.23 -46.34 20.24
C LEU A 13 18.78 -47.77 20.08
N PRO A 14 18.27 -48.54 19.11
CA PRO A 14 18.87 -49.82 18.71
C PRO A 14 20.37 -49.68 18.45
N LEU A 15 21.17 -50.69 18.79
CA LEU A 15 22.63 -50.61 18.72
C LEU A 15 23.16 -50.22 17.33
N SER A 16 22.52 -50.70 16.26
CA SER A 16 22.86 -50.37 14.87
C SER A 16 22.70 -48.88 14.58
N VAL A 17 21.55 -48.30 14.95
CA VAL A 17 21.24 -46.87 14.75
C VAL A 17 22.08 -46.00 15.68
N ARG A 18 22.21 -46.39 16.95
CA ARG A 18 22.96 -45.64 17.97
C ARG A 18 24.41 -45.41 17.59
N ARG A 19 25.06 -46.39 16.96
CA ARG A 19 26.46 -46.30 16.51
C ARG A 19 26.68 -45.20 15.47
N LEU A 20 25.67 -44.89 14.68
CA LEU A 20 25.70 -43.81 13.67
C LEU A 20 25.19 -42.49 14.29
N ALA A 21 24.11 -42.55 15.06
CA ALA A 21 23.44 -41.37 15.60
C ALA A 21 24.31 -40.55 16.58
N ILE A 22 25.14 -41.20 17.40
CA ILE A 22 26.01 -40.49 18.35
C ILE A 22 27.10 -39.68 17.61
N PRO A 23 27.93 -40.28 16.72
CA PRO A 23 28.87 -39.51 15.90
C PRO A 23 28.19 -38.45 15.03
N ALA A 24 27.06 -38.77 14.40
CA ALA A 24 26.30 -37.82 13.59
C ALA A 24 25.85 -36.60 14.42
N SER A 25 25.39 -36.80 15.65
CA SER A 25 25.01 -35.70 16.57
C SER A 25 26.17 -34.79 16.96
N ASN A 26 27.40 -35.29 16.84
CA ASN A 26 28.65 -34.54 17.08
C ASN A 26 29.24 -33.94 15.80
N GLY A 27 28.53 -34.01 14.67
CA GLY A 27 28.95 -33.38 13.41
C GLY A 27 29.71 -34.27 12.44
N SER A 28 29.71 -35.59 12.60
CA SER A 28 30.26 -36.49 11.58
C SER A 28 29.31 -36.57 10.37
N ILE A 29 29.70 -36.00 9.24
CA ILE A 29 28.89 -35.97 8.01
C ILE A 29 28.67 -37.39 7.48
N ASP A 30 29.71 -38.21 7.43
CA ASP A 30 29.63 -39.59 6.91
C ASP A 30 28.63 -40.43 7.72
N ASP A 31 28.70 -40.35 9.05
CA ASP A 31 27.77 -41.05 9.94
C ASP A 31 26.35 -40.49 9.82
N PHE A 32 26.20 -39.19 9.54
CA PHE A 32 24.90 -38.55 9.35
C PHE A 32 24.23 -39.04 8.06
N ASN A 33 24.97 -39.12 6.96
CA ASN A 33 24.48 -39.68 5.70
C ASN A 33 24.11 -41.16 5.85
N CYS A 34 24.99 -41.97 6.46
CA CYS A 34 24.71 -43.38 6.75
C CYS A 34 23.48 -43.56 7.64
N LEU A 35 23.29 -42.67 8.62
CA LEU A 35 22.12 -42.68 9.49
C LEU A 35 20.84 -42.48 8.67
N PHE A 36 20.79 -41.51 7.75
CA PHE A 36 19.61 -41.28 6.91
C PHE A 36 19.28 -42.46 6.00
N GLU A 37 20.28 -43.10 5.42
CA GLU A 37 20.06 -44.32 4.62
C GLU A 37 19.39 -45.42 5.45
N VAL A 38 19.82 -45.61 6.71
CA VAL A 38 19.20 -46.58 7.62
C VAL A 38 17.78 -46.15 7.99
N LEU A 39 17.59 -44.88 8.32
CA LEU A 39 16.31 -44.36 8.82
C LEU A 39 15.23 -44.26 7.74
N ASN A 40 15.60 -44.12 6.46
CA ASN A 40 14.67 -44.15 5.33
C ASN A 40 13.97 -45.51 5.12
N ASN A 41 14.45 -46.56 5.79
CA ASN A 41 13.80 -47.88 5.78
C ASN A 41 12.85 -48.11 6.97
N LEU A 42 12.78 -47.17 7.91
CA LEU A 42 11.89 -47.24 9.07
C LEU A 42 10.53 -46.61 8.74
N ASP A 43 9.52 -46.92 9.56
CA ASP A 43 8.30 -46.14 9.52
C ASP A 43 8.54 -44.70 9.98
N ASP A 44 7.58 -43.86 9.66
CA ASP A 44 7.61 -42.42 9.87
C ASP A 44 7.75 -42.02 11.35
N GLU A 45 7.12 -42.75 12.27
CA GLU A 45 7.14 -42.46 13.71
C GLU A 45 8.48 -42.86 14.35
N GLU A 46 9.02 -44.02 13.98
CA GLU A 46 10.34 -44.49 14.40
C GLU A 46 11.45 -43.60 13.82
N ARG A 47 11.38 -43.30 12.52
CA ARG A 47 12.31 -42.39 11.84
C ARG A 47 12.39 -41.05 12.56
N TYR A 48 11.24 -40.45 12.89
CA TYR A 48 11.18 -39.20 13.64
C TYR A 48 11.83 -39.33 15.02
N THR A 49 11.45 -40.34 15.80
CA THR A 49 11.93 -40.55 17.17
C THR A 49 13.45 -40.71 17.21
N HIS A 50 14.03 -41.34 16.18
CA HIS A 50 15.46 -41.60 16.08
C HIS A 50 16.25 -40.40 15.52
N CYS A 51 15.70 -39.66 14.55
CA CYS A 51 16.36 -38.51 13.93
C CYS A 51 16.42 -37.28 14.83
N LEU A 52 15.32 -36.97 15.52
CA LEU A 52 15.10 -35.62 16.03
C LEU A 52 16.17 -35.11 17.02
N PRO A 53 16.69 -35.91 17.97
CA PRO A 53 17.79 -35.46 18.82
C PRO A 53 19.08 -35.17 18.03
N VAL A 54 19.35 -35.91 16.95
CA VAL A 54 20.52 -35.70 16.08
C VAL A 54 20.37 -34.40 15.29
N LEU A 55 19.19 -34.16 14.72
CA LEU A 55 18.86 -32.91 14.02
C LEU A 55 18.99 -31.71 14.95
N TYR A 56 18.40 -31.80 16.14
CA TYR A 56 18.45 -30.74 17.16
C TYR A 56 19.89 -30.38 17.57
N ALA A 57 20.77 -31.38 17.68
CA ALA A 57 22.17 -31.20 18.04
C ALA A 57 22.99 -30.54 16.93
N ASN A 58 22.73 -30.91 15.67
CA ASN A 58 23.41 -30.32 14.52
C ASN A 58 22.94 -28.88 14.22
N LEU A 59 21.75 -28.52 14.69
CA LEU A 59 21.23 -27.16 14.61
C LEU A 59 21.59 -26.29 15.84
N ASP A 60 22.56 -26.70 16.66
CA ASP A 60 22.98 -25.85 17.77
C ASP A 60 23.58 -24.53 17.27
N HIS A 61 23.05 -23.40 17.75
CA HIS A 61 23.53 -22.07 17.43
C HIS A 61 25.01 -21.84 17.77
N MET A 62 25.55 -22.58 18.75
CA MET A 62 26.98 -22.49 19.10
C MET A 62 27.91 -23.04 18.01
N ARG A 63 27.36 -23.74 17.00
CA ARG A 63 28.10 -24.28 15.86
C ARG A 63 28.07 -23.36 14.64
N ILE A 64 27.31 -22.26 14.69
CA ILE A 64 27.25 -21.28 13.60
C ILE A 64 28.62 -20.58 13.52
N PRO A 65 29.29 -20.60 12.35
CA PRO A 65 30.55 -19.89 12.15
C PRO A 65 30.39 -18.39 12.43
N THR A 66 31.37 -17.82 13.13
CA THR A 66 31.39 -16.39 13.47
C THR A 66 32.23 -15.54 12.52
N ASP A 67 33.03 -16.18 11.68
CA ASP A 67 34.00 -15.57 10.78
C ASP A 67 33.86 -16.12 9.35
N GLU A 68 34.09 -15.24 8.37
CA GLU A 68 33.94 -15.55 6.94
C GLU A 68 34.92 -16.64 6.46
N GLU A 69 36.06 -16.81 7.13
CA GLU A 69 37.07 -17.82 6.79
C GLU A 69 36.58 -19.26 7.08
N ASN A 70 35.57 -19.44 7.93
CA ASN A 70 35.05 -20.74 8.37
C ASN A 70 33.66 -21.09 7.79
N LEU A 71 33.25 -20.43 6.71
CA LEU A 71 31.94 -20.66 6.07
C LEU A 71 31.80 -22.03 5.38
N HIS A 72 32.89 -22.78 5.22
CA HIS A 72 32.90 -24.11 4.60
C HIS A 72 33.31 -25.20 5.59
N THR A 73 32.82 -25.10 6.81
CA THR A 73 33.06 -26.10 7.87
C THR A 73 32.05 -27.24 7.81
N ASP A 74 32.42 -28.39 8.41
CA ASP A 74 31.51 -29.52 8.58
C ASP A 74 30.22 -29.14 9.32
N ALA A 75 30.27 -28.11 10.18
CA ALA A 75 29.10 -27.58 10.87
C ALA A 75 28.04 -27.04 9.90
N VAL A 76 28.46 -26.29 8.88
CA VAL A 76 27.55 -25.77 7.85
C VAL A 76 26.93 -26.92 7.06
N ALA A 77 27.73 -27.91 6.69
CA ALA A 77 27.24 -29.10 5.99
C ALA A 77 26.24 -29.90 6.83
N CYS A 78 26.54 -30.15 8.10
CA CYS A 78 25.64 -30.84 9.00
C CYS A 78 24.34 -30.05 9.24
N ALA A 79 24.39 -28.71 9.32
CA ALA A 79 23.21 -27.88 9.43
C ALA A 79 22.34 -27.94 8.16
N THR A 80 22.94 -27.90 6.97
CA THR A 80 22.21 -28.07 5.70
C THR A 80 21.52 -29.44 5.65
N ILE A 81 22.25 -30.52 5.93
CA ILE A 81 21.68 -31.88 5.99
C ILE A 81 20.55 -31.95 7.03
N ALA A 82 20.73 -31.32 8.19
CA ALA A 82 19.72 -31.32 9.24
C ALA A 82 18.45 -30.54 8.86
N LEU A 83 18.57 -29.43 8.13
CA LEU A 83 17.43 -28.67 7.61
C LEU A 83 16.70 -29.44 6.51
N ASP A 84 17.42 -30.00 5.53
CA ASP A 84 16.83 -30.83 4.47
C ASP A 84 16.00 -31.96 5.08
N ALA A 85 16.60 -32.71 6.00
CA ALA A 85 15.93 -33.81 6.68
C ALA A 85 14.79 -33.37 7.61
N LEU A 86 14.88 -32.19 8.22
CA LEU A 86 13.75 -31.65 8.98
C LEU A 86 12.57 -31.37 8.06
N SER A 87 12.80 -30.88 6.83
CA SER A 87 11.74 -30.61 5.85
C SER A 87 10.98 -31.88 5.50
N ASP A 88 11.72 -32.95 5.22
CA ASP A 88 11.16 -34.29 4.94
C ASP A 88 10.31 -34.84 6.10
N LEU A 89 10.62 -34.43 7.34
CA LEU A 89 9.93 -34.91 8.52
C LEU A 89 8.71 -34.06 8.91
N ILE A 90 8.55 -32.81 8.43
CA ILE A 90 7.49 -31.91 8.93
C ILE A 90 6.09 -32.52 8.77
N GLY A 91 5.82 -33.17 7.64
CA GLY A 91 4.53 -33.82 7.37
C GLY A 91 4.25 -35.02 8.28
N VAL A 92 5.29 -35.60 8.87
CA VAL A 92 5.29 -36.81 9.69
C VAL A 92 5.27 -36.48 11.19
N VAL A 93 5.78 -35.31 11.59
CA VAL A 93 5.88 -34.92 13.00
C VAL A 93 4.50 -34.73 13.65
N SER A 94 4.02 -35.77 14.32
CA SER A 94 2.82 -35.73 15.15
C SER A 94 3.01 -34.89 16.44
N GLN A 95 4.26 -34.68 16.88
CA GLN A 95 4.59 -33.95 18.10
C GLN A 95 4.88 -32.48 17.83
N LYS A 96 3.84 -31.75 17.42
CA LYS A 96 3.87 -30.28 17.23
C LYS A 96 4.39 -29.53 18.48
N SER A 97 4.34 -30.15 19.65
CA SER A 97 4.87 -29.65 20.92
C SER A 97 6.39 -29.47 20.98
N ALA A 98 7.18 -30.04 20.08
CA ALA A 98 8.63 -29.86 20.04
C ALA A 98 9.07 -28.57 19.32
N TRP A 99 8.23 -28.01 18.45
CA TRP A 99 8.56 -26.83 17.63
C TRP A 99 8.97 -25.59 18.42
N PRO A 100 8.36 -25.26 19.58
CA PRO A 100 8.81 -24.12 20.37
C PRO A 100 10.29 -24.17 20.79
N ASP A 101 10.85 -25.37 20.99
CA ASP A 101 12.26 -25.56 21.34
C ASP A 101 13.17 -25.69 20.09
N LEU A 102 12.64 -26.22 18.98
CA LEU A 102 13.39 -26.47 17.75
C LEU A 102 13.48 -25.22 16.84
N TRP A 103 12.39 -24.47 16.73
CA TRP A 103 12.29 -23.32 15.82
C TRP A 103 13.36 -22.25 16.02
N PRO A 104 13.72 -21.83 17.25
CA PRO A 104 14.79 -20.85 17.44
C PRO A 104 16.14 -21.28 16.84
N ARG A 105 16.44 -22.58 16.86
CA ARG A 105 17.66 -23.15 16.27
C ARG A 105 17.60 -23.18 14.74
N VAL A 106 16.46 -23.62 14.19
CA VAL A 106 16.19 -23.59 12.75
C VAL A 106 16.32 -22.17 12.20
N TRP A 107 15.69 -21.20 12.85
CA TRP A 107 15.71 -19.81 12.41
C TRP A 107 17.11 -19.20 12.39
N LEU A 108 17.94 -19.44 13.42
CA LEU A 108 19.30 -18.89 13.46
C LEU A 108 20.17 -19.39 12.31
N TRP A 109 20.05 -20.68 11.95
CA TRP A 109 20.75 -21.23 10.79
C TRP A 109 20.23 -20.66 9.47
N ILE A 110 18.91 -20.55 9.29
CA ILE A 110 18.32 -19.94 8.09
C ILE A 110 18.77 -18.48 7.92
N ALA A 111 18.77 -17.70 9.01
CA ALA A 111 19.25 -16.33 9.01
C ALA A 111 20.74 -16.24 8.66
N PHE A 112 21.57 -17.18 9.16
CA PHE A 112 22.98 -17.28 8.80
C PHE A 112 23.16 -17.58 7.29
N PHE A 113 22.46 -18.58 6.76
CA PHE A 113 22.55 -18.94 5.34
C PHE A 113 22.15 -17.78 4.43
N GLU A 114 21.09 -17.04 4.75
CA GLU A 114 20.69 -15.86 3.98
C GLU A 114 21.73 -14.73 4.06
N ALA A 115 22.31 -14.48 5.24
CA ALA A 115 23.31 -13.44 5.42
C ALA A 115 24.61 -13.71 4.63
N TYR A 116 25.03 -14.97 4.53
CA TYR A 116 26.28 -15.38 3.87
C TYR A 116 26.07 -16.03 2.49
N ARG A 117 24.86 -15.93 1.91
CA ARG A 117 24.48 -16.60 0.65
C ARG A 117 25.47 -16.39 -0.50
N GLU A 118 26.07 -15.21 -0.60
CA GLU A 118 27.00 -14.84 -1.68
C GLU A 118 28.42 -15.38 -1.46
N CYS A 119 28.74 -15.74 -0.21
CA CYS A 119 30.03 -16.31 0.19
C CYS A 119 30.01 -17.84 0.23
N LEU A 120 28.82 -18.44 0.35
CA LEU A 120 28.66 -19.90 0.31
C LEU A 120 28.90 -20.40 -1.13
N VAL A 121 29.77 -21.40 -1.28
CA VAL A 121 30.09 -22.03 -2.58
C VAL A 121 29.73 -23.51 -2.58
N GLY A 122 29.53 -24.07 -3.78
CA GLY A 122 29.26 -25.50 -3.98
C GLY A 122 27.85 -25.90 -3.49
N PRO A 123 27.69 -27.08 -2.86
CA PRO A 123 26.37 -27.57 -2.42
C PRO A 123 25.72 -26.70 -1.35
N PHE A 124 26.48 -25.78 -0.74
CA PHE A 124 26.02 -24.82 0.27
C PHE A 124 25.57 -23.48 -0.33
N ALA A 125 25.92 -23.19 -1.59
CA ALA A 125 25.59 -21.95 -2.31
C ALA A 125 24.09 -21.84 -2.69
N ARG A 126 23.25 -22.64 -2.04
CA ARG A 126 21.89 -22.92 -2.45
C ARG A 126 21.06 -21.63 -2.46
N PRO A 127 20.54 -21.19 -3.62
CA PRO A 127 19.45 -20.23 -3.68
C PRO A 127 18.18 -20.74 -2.95
N THR A 128 18.16 -22.03 -2.60
CA THR A 128 17.02 -22.74 -2.05
C THR A 128 16.79 -22.53 -0.56
N VAL A 129 17.71 -21.99 0.25
CA VAL A 129 17.44 -21.85 1.69
C VAL A 129 16.21 -20.96 1.96
N CYS A 130 16.00 -19.93 1.14
CA CYS A 130 14.78 -19.13 1.19
C CYS A 130 13.52 -19.93 0.83
N LEU A 131 13.62 -20.85 -0.12
CA LEU A 131 12.52 -21.69 -0.58
C LEU A 131 12.23 -22.83 0.39
N GLU A 132 13.27 -23.45 0.95
CA GLU A 132 13.20 -24.43 2.03
C GLU A 132 12.50 -23.81 3.24
N LEU A 133 12.85 -22.59 3.66
CA LEU A 133 12.10 -21.90 4.72
C LEU A 133 10.61 -21.75 4.38
N VAL A 134 10.32 -21.38 3.13
CA VAL A 134 8.94 -21.17 2.70
C VAL A 134 8.16 -22.48 2.71
N ASP A 135 8.78 -23.59 2.31
CA ASP A 135 8.25 -24.95 2.45
C ASP A 135 8.03 -25.33 3.93
N PHE A 136 8.99 -24.99 4.81
CA PHE A 136 8.82 -25.13 6.26
C PHE A 136 7.55 -24.40 6.73
N ILE A 137 7.41 -23.12 6.39
CA ILE A 137 6.26 -22.29 6.80
C ILE A 137 4.95 -22.83 6.21
N SER A 138 4.96 -23.27 4.94
CA SER A 138 3.79 -23.81 4.25
C SER A 138 3.29 -25.09 4.95
N SER A 139 4.22 -25.94 5.37
CA SER A 139 3.95 -27.20 6.06
C SER A 139 3.34 -27.02 7.46
N PHE A 140 3.65 -25.92 8.16
CA PHE A 140 3.00 -25.57 9.45
C PHE A 140 1.63 -24.92 9.33
N SER A 141 1.09 -24.77 8.11
CA SER A 141 -0.16 -24.03 7.87
C SER A 141 -1.38 -24.51 8.68
N SER A 142 -1.34 -25.74 9.21
CA SER A 142 -2.38 -26.35 10.05
C SER A 142 -2.18 -26.17 11.56
N ASP A 143 -1.01 -25.72 12.03
CA ASP A 143 -0.70 -25.55 13.44
C ASP A 143 -0.68 -24.07 13.86
N ALA A 144 -1.75 -23.63 14.52
CA ALA A 144 -1.85 -22.26 15.01
C ALA A 144 -0.75 -21.89 16.02
N GLY A 145 -0.27 -22.84 16.83
CA GLY A 145 0.79 -22.59 17.82
C GLY A 145 2.12 -22.27 17.14
N THR A 146 2.59 -23.17 16.28
CA THR A 146 3.83 -22.96 15.52
C THR A 146 3.73 -21.75 14.59
N MET A 147 2.61 -21.53 13.90
CA MET A 147 2.44 -20.33 13.07
C MET A 147 2.46 -19.03 13.87
N THR A 148 2.01 -19.04 15.13
CA THR A 148 2.11 -17.85 16.00
C THR A 148 3.57 -17.57 16.32
N LEU A 149 4.36 -18.60 16.64
CA LEU A 149 5.79 -18.48 16.89
C LEU A 149 6.55 -17.97 15.65
N ILE A 150 6.29 -18.55 14.48
CA ILE A 150 6.88 -18.13 13.19
C ILE A 150 6.56 -16.66 12.92
N ASN A 151 5.29 -16.25 13.05
CA ASN A 151 4.87 -14.87 12.82
C ASN A 151 5.47 -13.87 13.83
N GLN A 152 5.87 -14.32 15.02
CA GLN A 152 6.53 -13.48 16.03
C GLN A 152 8.05 -13.38 15.83
N THR A 153 8.61 -14.18 14.94
CA THR A 153 10.06 -14.23 14.70
C THR A 153 10.48 -13.10 13.76
N VAL A 154 11.37 -12.24 14.24
CA VAL A 154 11.88 -11.08 13.49
C VAL A 154 12.65 -11.52 12.26
N GLY A 155 12.35 -10.91 11.12
CA GLY A 155 13.02 -11.14 9.83
C GLY A 155 12.40 -12.25 8.98
N VAL A 156 11.46 -13.05 9.51
CA VAL A 156 10.78 -14.11 8.74
C VAL A 156 10.03 -13.51 7.55
N ARG A 157 9.35 -12.36 7.73
CA ARG A 157 8.60 -11.73 6.64
C ARG A 157 9.53 -11.21 5.56
N THR A 158 10.64 -10.59 5.97
CA THR A 158 11.69 -10.14 5.06
C THR A 158 12.19 -11.30 4.20
N LEU A 159 12.45 -12.45 4.81
CA LEU A 159 12.96 -13.61 4.09
C LEU A 159 11.91 -14.19 3.12
N VAL A 160 10.64 -14.30 3.51
CA VAL A 160 9.59 -14.77 2.59
C VAL A 160 9.39 -13.83 1.41
N MET A 161 9.50 -12.50 1.61
CA MET A 161 9.43 -11.56 0.49
C MET A 161 10.64 -11.69 -0.45
N LYS A 162 11.84 -11.94 0.09
CA LYS A 162 13.02 -12.26 -0.73
C LYS A 162 12.85 -13.57 -1.49
N ALA A 163 12.30 -14.61 -0.83
CA ALA A 163 11.98 -15.88 -1.46
C ALA A 163 11.02 -15.68 -2.64
N TRP A 164 9.96 -14.88 -2.44
CA TRP A 164 9.02 -14.51 -3.49
C TRP A 164 9.73 -13.84 -4.68
N ALA A 165 10.63 -12.89 -4.41
CA ALA A 165 11.41 -12.23 -5.45
C ALA A 165 12.33 -13.18 -6.22
N VAL A 166 12.92 -14.17 -5.55
CA VAL A 166 13.74 -15.21 -6.19
C VAL A 166 12.88 -16.10 -7.08
N THR A 167 11.73 -16.57 -6.59
CA THR A 167 10.81 -17.43 -7.36
C THR A 167 10.35 -16.77 -8.66
N LEU A 168 10.06 -15.47 -8.64
CA LEU A 168 9.62 -14.74 -9.84
C LEU A 168 10.74 -14.41 -10.83
N LYS A 169 12.01 -14.52 -10.42
CA LYS A 169 13.19 -14.26 -11.26
C LYS A 169 13.74 -15.51 -11.95
N ALA A 170 13.16 -16.68 -11.69
CA ALA A 170 13.57 -17.91 -12.36
C ALA A 170 13.46 -17.74 -13.88
N GLU A 171 14.56 -18.00 -14.60
CA GLU A 171 14.64 -17.82 -16.07
C GLU A 171 13.71 -18.78 -16.81
N GLU A 172 13.49 -19.97 -16.24
CA GLU A 172 12.59 -21.00 -16.75
C GLU A 172 11.51 -21.32 -15.71
N TRP A 173 10.25 -21.17 -16.10
CA TRP A 173 9.11 -21.54 -15.25
C TRP A 173 8.83 -23.05 -15.40
N ASP A 174 9.54 -23.85 -14.61
CA ASP A 174 9.37 -25.30 -14.53
C ASP A 174 8.42 -25.72 -13.39
N ASP A 175 8.21 -27.03 -13.24
CA ASP A 175 7.39 -27.59 -12.15
C ASP A 175 7.93 -27.16 -10.78
N ASN A 176 9.25 -27.12 -10.59
CA ASN A 176 9.86 -26.72 -9.33
C ASN A 176 9.57 -25.25 -8.99
N SER A 177 9.63 -24.35 -9.98
CA SER A 177 9.29 -22.94 -9.83
C SER A 177 7.82 -22.75 -9.47
N SER A 178 6.94 -23.57 -10.06
CA SER A 178 5.52 -23.59 -9.73
C SER A 178 5.27 -24.05 -8.28
N TRP A 179 5.98 -25.08 -7.80
CA TRP A 179 5.91 -25.53 -6.41
C TRP A 179 6.44 -24.47 -5.43
N ALA A 180 7.62 -23.91 -5.70
CA ALA A 180 8.17 -22.81 -4.92
C ALA A 180 7.18 -21.63 -4.81
N PHE A 181 6.52 -21.28 -5.91
CA PHE A 181 5.51 -20.23 -5.94
C PHE A 181 4.25 -20.58 -5.14
N HIS A 182 3.82 -21.86 -5.19
CA HIS A 182 2.74 -22.37 -4.35
C HIS A 182 3.05 -22.13 -2.87
N ASP A 183 4.26 -22.47 -2.44
CA ASP A 183 4.65 -22.41 -1.04
C ASP A 183 4.80 -20.96 -0.59
N VAL A 184 5.32 -20.08 -1.45
CA VAL A 184 5.37 -18.63 -1.20
C VAL A 184 3.96 -18.08 -0.98
N CYS A 185 3.00 -18.40 -1.85
CA CYS A 185 1.61 -17.96 -1.71
C CYS A 185 0.99 -18.49 -0.40
N CYS A 186 1.27 -19.75 -0.05
CA CYS A 186 0.80 -20.35 1.19
C CYS A 186 1.39 -19.66 2.42
N ALA A 187 2.68 -19.36 2.43
CA ALA A 187 3.35 -18.63 3.49
C ALA A 187 2.75 -17.22 3.66
N ILE A 188 2.64 -16.47 2.56
CA ILE A 188 2.08 -15.11 2.51
C ILE A 188 0.67 -15.07 3.11
N ARG A 189 -0.21 -15.99 2.70
CA ARG A 189 -1.58 -16.09 3.22
C ARG A 189 -1.62 -16.22 4.75
N LYS A 190 -0.61 -16.88 5.32
CA LYS A 190 -0.54 -17.20 6.75
C LYS A 190 0.22 -16.14 7.56
N MET A 191 0.89 -15.20 6.87
CA MET A 191 1.53 -14.07 7.51
C MET A 191 0.50 -13.13 8.10
N ARG A 192 0.62 -12.88 9.40
CA ARG A 192 -0.18 -11.85 10.08
C ARG A 192 0.62 -10.56 10.09
N ILE A 193 0.05 -9.50 9.53
CA ILE A 193 0.63 -8.15 9.57
C ILE A 193 -0.22 -7.36 10.55
N GLY A 194 0.23 -7.34 11.81
CA GLY A 194 -0.51 -6.72 12.91
C GLY A 194 0.07 -5.39 13.39
N SER A 195 1.36 -5.15 13.10
CA SER A 195 2.11 -3.99 13.57
C SER A 195 2.79 -3.23 12.42
N CYS A 196 3.26 -2.00 12.68
CA CYS A 196 4.10 -1.27 11.72
C CYS A 196 5.42 -2.01 11.45
N HIS A 197 6.02 -2.62 12.47
CA HIS A 197 7.25 -3.41 12.33
C HIS A 197 7.07 -4.60 11.37
N ASP A 198 5.93 -5.31 11.46
CA ASP A 198 5.63 -6.41 10.53
C ASP A 198 5.58 -5.92 9.07
N PHE A 199 5.08 -4.70 8.87
CA PHE A 199 4.99 -4.08 7.54
C PHE A 199 6.37 -3.62 7.05
N ASP A 200 7.19 -3.05 7.91
CA ASP A 200 8.55 -2.64 7.57
C ASP A 200 9.38 -3.86 7.13
N GLU A 201 9.28 -4.99 7.82
CA GLU A 201 9.95 -6.24 7.39
C GLU A 201 9.51 -6.70 5.99
N VAL A 202 8.22 -6.59 5.68
CA VAL A 202 7.67 -6.92 4.35
C VAL A 202 8.27 -5.99 3.29
N LEU A 203 8.30 -4.69 3.57
CA LEU A 203 8.88 -3.72 2.64
C LEU A 203 10.38 -3.98 2.45
N ASP A 204 11.14 -4.20 3.52
CA ASP A 204 12.58 -4.44 3.45
C ASP A 204 12.90 -5.69 2.61
N GLY A 205 12.15 -6.78 2.80
CA GLY A 205 12.34 -8.00 2.03
C GLY A 205 11.93 -7.88 0.57
N ALA A 206 10.91 -7.05 0.29
CA ALA A 206 10.44 -6.83 -1.07
C ALA A 206 11.29 -5.81 -1.86
N GLY A 207 12.22 -5.09 -1.21
CA GLY A 207 12.96 -3.99 -1.84
C GLY A 207 12.19 -2.66 -1.86
N GLY A 208 11.42 -2.40 -0.81
CA GLY A 208 10.56 -1.23 -0.63
C GLY A 208 9.18 -1.38 -1.25
N THR A 209 8.42 -0.29 -1.24
CA THR A 209 7.03 -0.27 -1.74
C THR A 209 6.93 -0.57 -3.24
N ALA A 210 7.88 -0.06 -4.04
CA ALA A 210 7.94 -0.33 -5.48
C ALA A 210 8.26 -1.80 -5.78
N GLY A 211 9.20 -2.38 -5.04
CA GLY A 211 9.54 -3.81 -5.17
C GLY A 211 8.36 -4.71 -4.80
N LEU A 212 7.63 -4.40 -3.72
CA LEU A 212 6.41 -5.12 -3.35
C LEU A 212 5.33 -5.04 -4.44
N ALA A 213 5.10 -3.85 -5.00
CA ALA A 213 4.16 -3.67 -6.09
C ALA A 213 4.55 -4.49 -7.33
N TYR A 214 5.84 -4.52 -7.67
CA TYR A 214 6.37 -5.36 -8.74
C TYR A 214 6.10 -6.85 -8.49
N LEU A 215 6.41 -7.38 -7.30
CA LEU A 215 6.18 -8.79 -6.96
C LEU A 215 4.71 -9.20 -7.14
N VAL A 216 3.80 -8.35 -6.66
CA VAL A 216 2.36 -8.58 -6.79
C VAL A 216 1.92 -8.59 -8.26
N VAL A 217 2.36 -7.60 -9.04
CA VAL A 217 1.97 -7.47 -10.45
C VAL A 217 2.52 -8.63 -11.28
N GLU A 218 3.80 -8.98 -11.13
CA GLU A 218 4.40 -10.11 -11.85
C GLU A 218 3.77 -11.44 -11.46
N SER A 219 3.40 -11.62 -10.20
CA SER A 219 2.66 -12.81 -9.77
C SER A 219 1.31 -12.92 -10.46
N ILE A 220 0.55 -11.82 -10.54
CA ILE A 220 -0.75 -11.84 -11.23
C ILE A 220 -0.57 -12.09 -12.73
N LYS A 221 0.44 -11.48 -13.37
CA LYS A 221 0.77 -11.73 -14.78
C LYS A 221 1.04 -13.20 -15.05
N LEU A 222 1.90 -13.79 -14.24
CA LEU A 222 2.26 -15.20 -14.31
C LEU A 222 1.03 -16.11 -14.18
N LEU A 223 0.16 -15.84 -13.21
CA LEU A 223 -1.09 -16.59 -13.01
C LEU A 223 -2.04 -16.50 -14.21
N LEU A 224 -2.01 -15.38 -14.93
CA LEU A 224 -2.83 -15.12 -16.12
C LEU A 224 -2.19 -15.58 -17.44
N ALA A 225 -0.88 -15.80 -17.46
CA ALA A 225 -0.13 -16.12 -18.68
C ALA A 225 -0.27 -17.58 -19.11
N GLN A 226 -0.76 -18.47 -18.23
CA GLN A 226 -1.03 -19.85 -18.60
C GLN A 226 -2.20 -19.85 -19.61
N ASP A 227 -1.97 -20.42 -20.80
CA ASP A 227 -2.76 -20.35 -22.06
C ASP A 227 -4.25 -20.76 -21.98
N ASP A 228 -4.78 -20.96 -20.79
CA ASP A 228 -6.17 -21.27 -20.56
C ASP A 228 -7.02 -19.98 -20.60
N ALA A 229 -8.18 -20.06 -21.27
CA ALA A 229 -9.21 -19.03 -21.20
C ALA A 229 -9.75 -18.79 -19.77
N TYR A 230 -9.37 -19.65 -18.81
CA TYR A 230 -9.83 -19.67 -17.43
C TYR A 230 -8.66 -19.93 -16.48
N LEU A 231 -8.71 -19.35 -15.27
CA LEU A 231 -7.74 -19.70 -14.23
C LEU A 231 -7.97 -21.13 -13.73
N SER A 232 -6.90 -21.92 -13.65
CA SER A 232 -6.91 -23.21 -12.95
C SER A 232 -7.32 -23.02 -11.48
N ASP A 233 -7.87 -24.06 -10.84
CA ASP A 233 -8.26 -23.99 -9.42
C ASP A 233 -7.09 -23.60 -8.51
N GLN A 234 -5.89 -24.04 -8.89
CA GLN A 234 -4.65 -23.74 -8.18
C GLN A 234 -4.26 -22.27 -8.37
N ASN A 235 -4.27 -21.75 -9.60
CA ASN A 235 -3.98 -20.34 -9.87
C ASN A 235 -5.00 -19.41 -9.21
N LEU A 236 -6.26 -19.82 -9.18
CA LEU A 236 -7.30 -19.10 -8.47
C LEU A 236 -7.04 -19.05 -6.96
N LYS A 237 -6.60 -20.16 -6.35
CA LYS A 237 -6.20 -20.18 -4.93
C LYS A 237 -5.06 -19.19 -4.66
N PHE A 238 -4.03 -19.17 -5.51
CA PHE A 238 -2.92 -18.22 -5.39
C PHE A 238 -3.33 -16.77 -5.54
N LEU A 239 -4.17 -16.48 -6.53
CA LEU A 239 -4.73 -15.15 -6.72
C LEU A 239 -5.49 -14.69 -5.47
N VAL A 240 -6.33 -15.55 -4.88
CA VAL A 240 -7.03 -15.23 -3.63
C VAL A 240 -6.06 -14.94 -2.50
N ASP A 241 -4.99 -15.72 -2.38
CA ASP A 241 -3.99 -15.57 -1.32
C ASP A 241 -3.22 -14.24 -1.44
N ILE A 242 -2.81 -13.87 -2.66
CA ILE A 242 -2.19 -12.57 -2.97
C ILE A 242 -3.14 -11.42 -2.65
N LEU A 243 -4.41 -11.52 -3.07
CA LEU A 243 -5.39 -10.44 -2.84
C LEU A 243 -5.75 -10.27 -1.37
N ILE A 244 -5.84 -11.36 -0.59
CA ILE A 244 -6.03 -11.28 0.87
C ILE A 244 -4.83 -10.58 1.51
N PHE A 245 -3.62 -10.92 1.08
CA PHE A 245 -2.41 -10.25 1.55
C PHE A 245 -2.41 -8.75 1.24
N LEU A 246 -2.76 -8.35 0.01
CA LEU A 246 -2.91 -6.94 -0.35
C LEU A 246 -3.95 -6.21 0.50
N GLN A 247 -5.07 -6.85 0.82
CA GLN A 247 -6.10 -6.24 1.67
C GLN A 247 -5.62 -6.05 3.11
N ASN A 248 -4.83 -6.99 3.64
CA ASN A 248 -4.22 -6.83 4.96
C ASN A 248 -3.17 -5.70 4.99
N LEU A 249 -2.56 -5.43 3.83
CA LEU A 249 -1.58 -4.36 3.68
C LEU A 249 -2.17 -2.99 3.45
N ASN A 250 -3.45 -2.87 3.06
CA ASN A 250 -4.13 -1.69 2.51
C ASN A 250 -3.62 -0.31 3.02
N ARG A 251 -2.53 0.17 2.42
CA ARG A 251 -1.85 1.43 2.73
C ARG A 251 -1.69 2.23 1.44
N ASP A 252 -1.91 3.54 1.54
CA ASP A 252 -1.95 4.43 0.37
C ASP A 252 -0.68 4.36 -0.48
N ASN A 253 0.50 4.25 0.14
CA ASN A 253 1.77 4.13 -0.57
C ASN A 253 1.87 2.84 -1.41
N VAL A 254 1.42 1.70 -0.88
CA VAL A 254 1.41 0.42 -1.61
C VAL A 254 0.45 0.49 -2.79
N LEU A 255 -0.74 1.06 -2.59
CA LEU A 255 -1.72 1.25 -3.66
C LEU A 255 -1.18 2.18 -4.77
N LEU A 256 -0.52 3.28 -4.40
CA LEU A 256 0.14 4.18 -5.35
C LEU A 256 1.20 3.44 -6.18
N ALA A 257 2.09 2.69 -5.53
CA ALA A 257 3.12 1.93 -6.22
C ALA A 257 2.52 0.83 -7.12
N LEU A 258 1.45 0.17 -6.68
CA LEU A 258 0.71 -0.79 -7.52
C LEU A 258 0.15 -0.12 -8.77
N MET A 259 -0.42 1.08 -8.65
CA MET A 259 -0.92 1.83 -9.80
C MET A 259 0.20 2.21 -10.77
N GLU A 260 1.34 2.66 -10.25
CA GLU A 260 2.52 3.00 -11.07
C GLU A 260 3.09 1.80 -11.82
N ASN A 261 2.96 0.59 -11.27
CA ASN A 261 3.38 -0.67 -11.90
C ASN A 261 2.27 -1.33 -12.76
N GLY A 262 1.18 -0.62 -13.06
CA GLY A 262 0.09 -1.14 -13.89
C GLY A 262 -0.80 -2.17 -13.19
N GLY A 263 -0.78 -2.23 -11.86
CA GLY A 263 -1.59 -3.17 -11.07
C GLY A 263 -3.08 -3.05 -11.33
N ALA A 264 -3.59 -1.85 -11.64
CA ALA A 264 -5.00 -1.65 -12.00
C ALA A 264 -5.41 -2.50 -13.22
N LYS A 265 -4.56 -2.53 -14.26
CA LYS A 265 -4.75 -3.36 -15.46
C LYS A 265 -4.80 -4.85 -15.09
N PHE A 266 -3.80 -5.35 -14.38
CA PHE A 266 -3.68 -6.79 -14.11
C PHE A 266 -4.72 -7.30 -13.11
N ILE A 267 -5.10 -6.49 -12.12
CA ILE A 267 -6.21 -6.83 -11.21
C ILE A 267 -7.54 -6.84 -11.97
N THR A 268 -7.74 -5.94 -12.94
CA THR A 268 -8.93 -6.00 -13.82
C THR A 268 -8.94 -7.26 -14.69
N LEU A 269 -7.82 -7.63 -15.30
CA LEU A 269 -7.72 -8.88 -16.06
C LEU A 269 -8.00 -10.10 -15.18
N ALA A 270 -7.45 -10.12 -13.96
CA ALA A 270 -7.71 -11.15 -12.97
C ALA A 270 -9.19 -11.21 -12.58
N ALA A 271 -9.83 -10.07 -12.34
CA ALA A 271 -11.28 -9.99 -12.11
C ALA A 271 -12.06 -10.59 -13.28
N GLY A 272 -11.69 -10.25 -14.52
CA GLY A 272 -12.31 -10.79 -15.74
C GLY A 272 -12.21 -12.31 -15.81
N ALA A 273 -11.01 -12.85 -15.60
CA ALA A 273 -10.77 -14.30 -15.60
C ALA A 273 -11.56 -15.03 -14.49
N THR A 274 -11.80 -14.38 -13.35
CA THR A 274 -12.63 -14.94 -12.26
C THR A 274 -14.13 -14.88 -12.52
N PHE A 275 -14.60 -13.98 -13.39
CA PHE A 275 -16.02 -13.82 -13.75
C PHE A 275 -16.42 -14.55 -15.03
N SER A 276 -15.55 -15.37 -15.62
CA SER A 276 -15.90 -16.18 -16.78
C SER A 276 -17.01 -17.21 -16.42
N LEU A 277 -18.10 -17.19 -17.19
CA LEU A 277 -19.40 -17.79 -16.86
C LEU A 277 -19.48 -19.33 -16.87
N ASP A 278 -18.47 -20.04 -17.37
CA ASP A 278 -18.54 -21.48 -17.65
C ASP A 278 -18.08 -22.39 -16.51
N CYS A 279 -18.09 -21.91 -15.27
CA CYS A 279 -17.49 -22.64 -14.17
C CYS A 279 -18.50 -23.55 -13.47
N GLY A 280 -18.15 -24.83 -13.31
CA GLY A 280 -18.98 -25.81 -12.60
C GLY A 280 -19.31 -25.39 -11.16
N PRO A 281 -20.37 -25.96 -10.55
CA PRO A 281 -20.92 -25.53 -9.27
C PRO A 281 -19.90 -25.54 -8.11
N ASP A 282 -18.92 -26.45 -8.14
CA ASP A 282 -17.91 -26.59 -7.08
C ASP A 282 -16.87 -25.46 -7.05
N ARG A 283 -16.62 -24.79 -8.19
CA ARG A 283 -15.63 -23.70 -8.30
C ARG A 283 -16.20 -22.33 -7.93
N ALA A 284 -17.52 -22.19 -8.02
CA ALA A 284 -18.22 -20.91 -7.88
C ALA A 284 -17.86 -20.14 -6.60
N PRO A 285 -17.80 -20.72 -5.38
CA PRO A 285 -17.54 -19.95 -4.18
C PRO A 285 -16.15 -19.31 -4.13
N ARG A 286 -15.11 -20.02 -4.61
CA ARG A 286 -13.73 -19.50 -4.62
C ARG A 286 -13.56 -18.42 -5.68
N GLN A 287 -14.13 -18.64 -6.86
CA GLN A 287 -14.09 -17.66 -7.95
C GLN A 287 -14.79 -16.37 -7.55
N GLN A 288 -15.99 -16.50 -6.96
CA GLN A 288 -16.72 -15.36 -6.44
C GLN A 288 -15.92 -14.62 -5.37
N ARG A 289 -15.27 -15.33 -4.44
CA ARG A 289 -14.39 -14.70 -3.45
C ARG A 289 -13.25 -13.94 -4.12
N ALA A 290 -12.54 -14.56 -5.07
CA ALA A 290 -11.46 -13.90 -5.81
C ALA A 290 -11.95 -12.63 -6.51
N ALA A 291 -13.09 -12.72 -7.19
CA ALA A 291 -13.66 -11.63 -7.93
C ALA A 291 -14.05 -10.44 -7.02
N LEU A 292 -14.66 -10.72 -5.86
CA LEU A 292 -14.94 -9.69 -4.85
C LEU A 292 -13.67 -9.05 -4.30
N LEU A 293 -12.63 -9.84 -4.03
CA LEU A 293 -11.35 -9.32 -3.56
C LEU A 293 -10.71 -8.41 -4.63
N CYS A 294 -10.78 -8.78 -5.91
CA CYS A 294 -10.35 -7.93 -7.02
C CYS A 294 -11.14 -6.62 -7.05
N LEU A 295 -12.47 -6.67 -7.00
CA LEU A 295 -13.32 -5.47 -7.04
C LEU A 295 -13.05 -4.51 -5.88
N ASN A 296 -12.86 -5.03 -4.67
CA ASN A 296 -12.53 -4.20 -3.50
C ASN A 296 -11.14 -3.55 -3.63
N THR A 297 -10.18 -4.29 -4.20
CA THR A 297 -8.84 -3.76 -4.46
C THR A 297 -8.89 -2.68 -5.55
N LEU A 298 -9.61 -2.94 -6.65
CA LEU A 298 -9.84 -1.96 -7.71
C LEU A 298 -10.52 -0.70 -7.21
N HIS A 299 -11.58 -0.81 -6.39
CA HIS A 299 -12.27 0.36 -5.85
C HIS A 299 -11.30 1.36 -5.16
N SER A 300 -10.28 0.84 -4.47
CA SER A 300 -9.27 1.65 -3.78
C SER A 300 -8.30 2.31 -4.76
N MET A 301 -7.92 1.61 -5.83
CA MET A 301 -6.99 2.10 -6.86
C MET A 301 -7.64 3.05 -7.87
N LEU A 302 -8.92 2.88 -8.17
CA LEU A 302 -9.65 3.64 -9.19
C LEU A 302 -9.98 5.09 -8.79
N SER A 303 -9.28 5.63 -7.78
CA SER A 303 -9.27 7.05 -7.44
C SER A 303 -8.34 7.88 -8.34
N CYS A 304 -7.39 7.24 -9.03
CA CYS A 304 -6.51 7.88 -10.01
C CYS A 304 -7.02 7.65 -11.44
N HIS A 305 -7.08 8.70 -12.26
CA HIS A 305 -7.57 8.61 -13.64
C HIS A 305 -6.71 7.68 -14.52
N ARG A 306 -5.38 7.63 -14.31
CA ARG A 306 -4.48 6.71 -15.04
C ARG A 306 -4.83 5.25 -14.77
N ALA A 307 -5.01 4.91 -13.49
CA ALA A 307 -5.45 3.58 -13.08
C ALA A 307 -6.82 3.24 -13.66
N MET A 308 -7.76 4.20 -13.65
CA MET A 308 -9.07 4.03 -14.29
C MET A 308 -8.96 3.74 -15.78
N ARG A 309 -8.21 4.55 -16.53
CA ARG A 309 -7.97 4.35 -17.96
C ARG A 309 -7.41 2.95 -18.23
N ASP A 310 -6.39 2.55 -17.47
CA ASP A 310 -5.71 1.25 -17.65
C ASP A 310 -6.64 0.08 -17.32
N SER A 311 -7.49 0.22 -16.30
CA SER A 311 -8.53 -0.77 -15.98
C SER A 311 -9.62 -0.83 -17.05
N ILE A 312 -10.10 0.30 -17.59
CA ILE A 312 -11.08 0.28 -18.69
C ILE A 312 -10.46 -0.39 -19.92
N ALA A 313 -9.21 -0.06 -20.27
CA ALA A 313 -8.49 -0.72 -21.35
C ALA A 313 -8.36 -2.24 -21.18
N ALA A 314 -8.30 -2.70 -19.94
CA ALA A 314 -8.25 -4.10 -19.54
C ALA A 314 -9.62 -4.80 -19.47
N GLY A 315 -10.72 -4.10 -19.78
CA GLY A 315 -12.08 -4.66 -19.77
C GLY A 315 -12.86 -4.47 -18.46
N LEU A 316 -12.61 -3.40 -17.70
CA LEU A 316 -13.36 -3.12 -16.46
C LEU A 316 -14.88 -3.12 -16.66
N LEU A 317 -15.38 -2.59 -17.78
CA LEU A 317 -16.82 -2.58 -18.06
C LEU A 317 -17.40 -3.99 -18.22
N GLN A 318 -16.64 -4.88 -18.86
CA GLN A 318 -17.01 -6.30 -18.97
C GLN A 318 -17.04 -6.95 -17.59
N VAL A 319 -16.03 -6.69 -16.75
CA VAL A 319 -15.97 -7.15 -15.35
C VAL A 319 -17.19 -6.69 -14.56
N VAL A 320 -17.62 -5.43 -14.72
CA VAL A 320 -18.80 -4.89 -14.03
C VAL A 320 -20.08 -5.63 -14.44
N ILE A 321 -20.30 -5.84 -15.74
CA ILE A 321 -21.50 -6.55 -16.23
C ILE A 321 -21.46 -8.02 -15.83
N SER A 322 -20.32 -8.70 -15.99
CA SER A 322 -20.18 -10.11 -15.60
C SER A 322 -20.32 -10.32 -14.08
N GLY A 323 -19.82 -9.39 -13.27
CA GLY A 323 -20.01 -9.44 -11.82
C GLY A 323 -21.47 -9.26 -11.40
N ALA A 324 -22.21 -8.44 -12.13
CA ALA A 324 -23.63 -8.22 -11.92
C ALA A 324 -24.50 -9.44 -12.30
N THR A 325 -24.12 -10.19 -13.34
CA THR A 325 -24.87 -11.35 -13.83
C THR A 325 -24.66 -12.60 -12.97
N ILE A 326 -23.47 -12.78 -12.39
CA ILE A 326 -23.13 -13.96 -11.56
C ILE A 326 -23.74 -13.90 -10.15
N SER A 327 -24.23 -12.72 -9.72
CA SER A 327 -24.59 -12.46 -8.31
C SER A 327 -26.09 -12.21 -8.03
N PRO A 328 -27.08 -12.83 -8.70
CA PRO A 328 -28.50 -12.46 -8.56
C PRO A 328 -29.08 -12.68 -7.15
N HIS A 329 -28.46 -13.53 -6.33
CA HIS A 329 -28.95 -13.87 -4.98
C HIS A 329 -28.08 -13.37 -3.83
N ARG A 330 -27.08 -12.52 -4.10
CA ARG A 330 -26.15 -12.05 -3.07
C ARG A 330 -26.68 -10.85 -2.29
N ASN A 331 -26.27 -10.74 -1.04
CA ASN A 331 -26.56 -9.59 -0.19
C ASN A 331 -25.94 -8.33 -0.80
N SER A 332 -26.65 -7.20 -0.71
CA SER A 332 -26.21 -5.90 -1.22
C SER A 332 -24.85 -5.44 -0.67
N SER A 333 -24.44 -5.92 0.51
CA SER A 333 -23.15 -5.64 1.12
C SER A 333 -21.97 -6.27 0.37
N GLU A 334 -22.14 -7.44 -0.23
CA GLU A 334 -21.06 -8.12 -0.96
C GLU A 334 -20.76 -7.43 -2.29
N LEU A 335 -21.77 -6.79 -2.90
CA LEU A 335 -21.62 -6.03 -4.14
C LEU A 335 -21.32 -4.54 -3.91
N GLN A 336 -20.98 -4.15 -2.67
CA GLN A 336 -20.70 -2.75 -2.35
C GLN A 336 -19.54 -2.19 -3.19
N GLY A 337 -18.45 -2.95 -3.38
CA GLY A 337 -17.33 -2.53 -4.21
C GLY A 337 -17.74 -2.28 -5.66
N LEU A 338 -18.56 -3.18 -6.24
CA LEU A 338 -19.13 -3.02 -7.58
C LEU A 338 -19.99 -1.76 -7.68
N ARG A 339 -20.90 -1.57 -6.72
CA ARG A 339 -21.78 -0.40 -6.67
C ARG A 339 -20.99 0.90 -6.57
N GLN A 340 -19.94 0.94 -5.74
CA GLN A 340 -19.10 2.12 -5.60
C GLN A 340 -18.30 2.41 -6.88
N ILE A 341 -17.82 1.38 -7.58
CA ILE A 341 -17.18 1.56 -8.89
C ILE A 341 -18.18 2.19 -9.87
N LEU A 342 -19.40 1.67 -9.94
CA LEU A 342 -20.42 2.10 -10.90
C LEU A 342 -21.00 3.49 -10.60
N THR A 343 -21.27 3.79 -9.34
CA THR A 343 -21.97 5.03 -8.94
C THR A 343 -21.03 6.18 -8.57
N GLN A 344 -19.77 5.90 -8.23
CA GLN A 344 -18.83 6.92 -7.76
C GLN A 344 -17.61 7.02 -8.66
N ARG A 345 -16.87 5.91 -8.86
CA ARG A 345 -15.56 5.95 -9.52
C ARG A 345 -15.67 6.20 -11.02
N LEU A 346 -16.52 5.44 -11.72
CA LEU A 346 -16.71 5.56 -13.16
C LEU A 346 -17.27 6.94 -13.55
N PRO A 347 -18.39 7.43 -12.96
CA PRO A 347 -18.90 8.77 -13.24
C PRO A 347 -17.87 9.88 -12.99
N ALA A 348 -17.17 9.85 -11.85
CA ALA A 348 -16.16 10.87 -11.53
C ALA A 348 -15.02 10.90 -12.56
N SER A 349 -14.66 9.74 -13.13
CA SER A 349 -13.54 9.64 -14.07
C SER A 349 -13.88 10.05 -15.50
N THR A 350 -15.17 10.15 -15.85
CA THR A 350 -15.58 10.57 -17.20
C THR A 350 -15.32 12.06 -17.48
N VAL A 351 -14.78 12.82 -16.52
CA VAL A 351 -14.27 14.19 -16.77
C VAL A 351 -12.94 14.18 -17.52
N PHE A 352 -12.20 13.06 -17.50
CA PHE A 352 -10.88 12.94 -18.11
C PHE A 352 -10.99 12.45 -19.55
N ARG A 353 -10.39 13.17 -20.49
CA ARG A 353 -10.43 12.85 -21.91
C ARG A 353 -9.78 11.49 -22.22
N THR A 354 -8.63 11.18 -21.62
CA THR A 354 -7.98 9.87 -21.82
C THR A 354 -8.86 8.71 -21.37
N VAL A 355 -9.61 8.89 -20.28
CA VAL A 355 -10.57 7.89 -19.78
C VAL A 355 -11.73 7.74 -20.77
N LEU A 356 -12.29 8.84 -21.28
CA LEU A 356 -13.42 8.80 -22.22
C LEU A 356 -13.09 8.14 -23.55
N VAL A 357 -11.89 8.36 -24.09
CA VAL A 357 -11.44 7.69 -25.33
C VAL A 357 -11.48 6.17 -25.15
N GLU A 358 -10.97 5.69 -24.02
CA GLU A 358 -10.97 4.26 -23.72
C GLU A 358 -12.37 3.74 -23.39
N MET A 359 -13.17 4.56 -22.70
CA MET A 359 -14.57 4.27 -22.40
C MET A 359 -15.41 4.06 -23.65
N GLU A 360 -15.25 4.91 -24.66
CA GLU A 360 -15.95 4.81 -25.95
C GLU A 360 -15.69 3.45 -26.60
N ARG A 361 -14.42 3.03 -26.65
CA ARG A 361 -14.01 1.75 -27.22
C ARG A 361 -14.67 0.58 -26.48
N GLN A 362 -14.66 0.61 -25.15
CA GLN A 362 -15.18 -0.48 -24.33
C GLN A 362 -16.71 -0.52 -24.27
N LEU A 363 -17.40 0.62 -24.26
CA LEU A 363 -18.87 0.66 -24.28
C LEU A 363 -19.40 -0.06 -25.53
N GLN A 364 -18.72 0.12 -26.67
CA GLN A 364 -19.08 -0.58 -27.89
C GLN A 364 -18.85 -2.10 -27.79
N SER A 365 -17.77 -2.55 -27.16
CA SER A 365 -17.47 -3.99 -27.02
C SER A 365 -18.39 -4.70 -26.02
N VAL A 366 -18.89 -4.00 -25.01
CA VAL A 366 -19.78 -4.62 -24.00
C VAL A 366 -21.27 -4.56 -24.36
N LYS A 367 -21.65 -3.85 -25.43
CA LYS A 367 -23.04 -3.73 -25.87
C LYS A 367 -23.67 -5.09 -26.16
N ASP A 368 -22.94 -5.97 -26.84
CA ASP A 368 -23.40 -7.33 -27.16
C ASP A 368 -23.49 -8.21 -25.90
N LEU A 369 -22.55 -8.05 -24.98
CA LEU A 369 -22.54 -8.75 -23.69
C LEU A 369 -23.75 -8.35 -22.84
N PHE A 370 -24.03 -7.04 -22.74
CA PHE A 370 -25.20 -6.52 -22.04
C PHE A 370 -26.51 -7.03 -22.65
N ASN A 371 -26.63 -6.99 -23.99
CA ASN A 371 -27.83 -7.49 -24.69
C ASN A 371 -28.04 -9.00 -24.49
N ARG A 372 -26.95 -9.77 -24.39
CA ARG A 372 -27.01 -11.24 -24.26
C ARG A 372 -27.41 -11.69 -22.86
N PHE A 373 -26.87 -11.07 -21.82
CA PHE A 373 -27.06 -11.55 -20.44
C PHE A 373 -28.05 -10.71 -19.63
N GLY A 374 -28.24 -9.45 -20.01
CA GLY A 374 -29.01 -8.47 -19.23
C GLY A 374 -28.41 -8.21 -17.84
N LEU A 375 -28.96 -7.23 -17.13
CA LEU A 375 -28.67 -7.01 -15.71
C LEU A 375 -29.89 -7.44 -14.90
N GLN A 376 -29.75 -8.50 -14.11
CA GLN A 376 -30.88 -9.09 -13.37
C GLN A 376 -31.28 -8.27 -12.14
N HIS A 377 -30.35 -7.52 -11.55
CA HIS A 377 -30.60 -6.64 -10.42
C HIS A 377 -31.06 -5.26 -10.90
N SER A 378 -32.26 -4.83 -10.47
CA SER A 378 -32.83 -3.53 -10.86
C SER A 378 -31.91 -2.36 -10.53
N TRP A 379 -31.33 -2.33 -9.33
CA TRP A 379 -30.42 -1.24 -8.95
C TRP A 379 -29.15 -1.20 -9.80
N ILE A 380 -28.62 -2.34 -10.24
CA ILE A 380 -27.45 -2.37 -11.14
C ILE A 380 -27.87 -1.87 -12.51
N HIS A 381 -29.05 -2.29 -12.99
CA HIS A 381 -29.59 -1.81 -14.25
C HIS A 381 -29.74 -0.28 -14.26
N ASP A 382 -30.32 0.29 -13.20
CA ASP A 382 -30.54 1.74 -13.09
C ASP A 382 -29.21 2.50 -12.96
N ASP A 383 -28.30 2.04 -12.09
CA ASP A 383 -26.98 2.65 -11.90
C ASP A 383 -26.13 2.55 -13.19
N TRP A 384 -26.23 1.43 -13.92
CA TRP A 384 -25.56 1.22 -15.20
C TRP A 384 -26.09 2.15 -16.27
N HIS A 385 -27.41 2.23 -16.42
CA HIS A 385 -28.05 3.14 -17.37
C HIS A 385 -27.69 4.60 -17.08
N ALA A 386 -27.75 5.03 -15.82
CA ALA A 386 -27.36 6.38 -15.42
C ALA A 386 -25.89 6.68 -15.78
N PHE A 387 -25.00 5.73 -15.52
CA PHE A 387 -23.59 5.84 -15.91
C PHE A 387 -23.40 5.90 -17.43
N THR A 388 -24.01 5.00 -18.20
CA THR A 388 -23.82 4.94 -19.66
C THR A 388 -24.32 6.21 -20.34
N THR A 389 -25.49 6.73 -19.96
CA THR A 389 -26.02 7.99 -20.48
C THR A 389 -25.03 9.14 -20.23
N LEU A 390 -24.53 9.26 -19.00
CA LEU A 390 -23.53 10.28 -18.66
C LEU A 390 -22.24 10.13 -19.48
N ALA A 391 -21.76 8.91 -19.65
CA ALA A 391 -20.55 8.63 -20.42
C ALA A 391 -20.74 8.98 -21.91
N GLU A 392 -21.88 8.60 -22.52
CA GLU A 392 -22.21 8.90 -23.91
C GLU A 392 -22.33 10.42 -24.15
N ASP A 393 -23.01 11.15 -23.26
CA ASP A 393 -23.10 12.61 -23.32
C ASP A 393 -21.71 13.26 -23.27
N ARG A 394 -20.85 12.80 -22.35
CA ARG A 394 -19.47 13.31 -22.21
C ARG A 394 -18.58 12.93 -23.40
N ILE A 395 -18.76 11.76 -24.00
CA ILE A 395 -18.09 11.36 -25.25
C ILE A 395 -18.54 12.24 -26.42
N ALA A 396 -19.84 12.54 -26.53
CA ALA A 396 -20.36 13.43 -27.56
C ALA A 396 -19.77 14.84 -27.44
N LEU A 397 -19.69 15.37 -26.21
CA LEU A 397 -19.02 16.65 -25.93
C LEU A 397 -17.54 16.61 -26.29
N MET A 398 -16.82 15.55 -25.91
CA MET A 398 -15.41 15.35 -26.26
C MET A 398 -15.20 15.38 -27.79
N LYS A 399 -16.06 14.72 -28.57
CA LYS A 399 -15.98 14.69 -30.04
C LYS A 399 -16.32 16.04 -30.67
N ALA A 400 -17.32 16.76 -30.13
CA ALA A 400 -17.68 18.09 -30.59
C ALA A 400 -16.60 19.14 -30.30
N ASP A 401 -15.78 18.92 -29.27
CA ASP A 401 -14.61 19.76 -28.96
C ASP A 401 -13.42 19.44 -29.88
N GLN A 402 -13.26 18.17 -30.30
CA GLN A 402 -12.21 17.76 -31.25
C GLN A 402 -12.41 18.27 -32.68
N SER A 403 -13.65 18.51 -33.09
CA SER A 403 -13.96 19.05 -34.42
C SER A 403 -13.66 20.56 -34.55
N LYS A 404 -13.38 21.23 -33.44
CA LYS A 404 -12.90 22.61 -33.40
C LYS A 404 -11.39 22.52 -33.19
N ASP A 405 -10.56 23.14 -34.03
CA ASP A 405 -9.07 23.12 -34.03
C ASP A 405 -8.36 23.41 -32.67
N PHE A 406 -9.13 23.69 -31.61
CA PHE A 406 -8.73 23.92 -30.23
C PHE A 406 -8.21 22.67 -29.49
N ALA A 407 -8.44 21.45 -29.98
CA ALA A 407 -7.97 20.23 -29.31
C ALA A 407 -6.44 20.15 -29.15
N SER A 408 -5.69 20.92 -29.95
CA SER A 408 -4.24 21.07 -29.84
C SER A 408 -3.80 21.98 -28.68
N SER A 409 -4.71 22.75 -28.07
CA SER A 409 -4.42 23.86 -27.13
C SER A 409 -4.76 23.61 -25.65
N LYS A 410 -5.37 22.47 -25.31
CA LYS A 410 -5.68 22.12 -23.92
C LYS A 410 -4.56 21.26 -23.33
N ALA A 411 -3.99 21.72 -22.22
CA ALA A 411 -2.89 21.02 -21.53
C ALA A 411 -3.36 20.14 -20.36
N CYS A 412 -4.59 20.33 -19.87
CA CYS A 412 -5.19 19.48 -18.85
C CYS A 412 -6.06 18.39 -19.50
N ASP A 413 -5.97 17.17 -18.99
CA ASP A 413 -6.80 16.04 -19.44
C ASP A 413 -8.24 16.12 -18.91
N ASN A 414 -8.46 16.87 -17.82
CA ASN A 414 -9.79 17.13 -17.28
C ASN A 414 -10.51 18.16 -18.16
N MET A 415 -11.59 17.74 -18.82
CA MET A 415 -12.38 18.57 -19.72
C MET A 415 -13.17 19.68 -19.00
N GLU A 416 -13.41 19.54 -17.69
CA GLU A 416 -14.02 20.58 -16.85
C GLU A 416 -12.99 21.62 -16.40
N CYS A 417 -11.69 21.29 -16.47
CA CYS A 417 -10.63 22.23 -16.17
C CYS A 417 -10.46 23.18 -17.36
N GLY A 418 -11.05 24.38 -17.27
CA GLY A 418 -10.93 25.45 -18.26
C GLY A 418 -9.51 26.04 -18.45
N SER A 419 -8.48 25.39 -17.89
CA SER A 419 -7.08 25.84 -18.00
C SER A 419 -6.52 25.54 -19.39
N ILE A 420 -6.53 26.55 -20.25
CA ILE A 420 -5.90 26.54 -21.58
C ILE A 420 -4.42 26.88 -21.41
N ILE A 421 -3.50 26.05 -21.94
CA ILE A 421 -2.08 26.45 -22.09
C ILE A 421 -1.77 26.49 -23.57
N VAL A 422 -1.52 27.69 -24.08
CA VAL A 422 -1.22 27.95 -25.48
C VAL A 422 0.05 27.18 -25.92
N PRO A 423 -0.06 26.25 -26.89
CA PRO A 423 1.05 25.37 -27.30
C PRO A 423 2.27 26.10 -27.89
N LEU A 424 2.07 27.30 -28.43
CA LEU A 424 3.13 28.07 -29.09
C LEU A 424 4.22 28.58 -28.13
N ILE A 425 3.96 28.59 -26.81
CA ILE A 425 4.97 28.98 -25.79
C ILE A 425 5.63 27.73 -25.17
N ALA A 426 5.05 26.54 -25.33
CA ALA A 426 5.38 25.33 -24.57
C ALA A 426 6.65 24.58 -25.04
N ARG A 427 7.23 24.91 -26.20
CA ARG A 427 8.39 24.16 -26.72
C ARG A 427 9.72 24.40 -25.98
N ASN A 428 9.84 25.43 -25.14
CA ASN A 428 11.17 25.92 -24.72
C ASN A 428 11.46 25.99 -23.20
N ALA A 429 10.65 25.43 -22.29
CA ALA A 429 10.94 25.58 -20.85
C ALA A 429 10.59 24.36 -19.97
N ILE A 430 11.64 23.76 -19.39
CA ILE A 430 11.62 22.65 -18.40
C ILE A 430 10.73 22.95 -17.18
N GLY A 431 10.55 24.22 -16.80
CA GLY A 431 9.71 24.63 -15.66
C GLY A 431 8.20 24.39 -15.82
N HIS A 432 7.71 24.15 -17.04
CA HIS A 432 6.26 24.02 -17.30
C HIS A 432 5.74 22.58 -17.34
N LEU A 433 6.59 21.57 -17.56
CA LEU A 433 6.24 20.16 -17.32
C LEU A 433 5.79 19.95 -15.87
N ALA A 434 6.51 20.56 -14.92
CA ALA A 434 6.13 20.57 -13.52
C ALA A 434 4.79 21.27 -13.24
N ALA A 435 4.37 22.25 -14.05
CA ALA A 435 3.09 22.93 -13.91
C ALA A 435 1.91 22.11 -14.45
N ILE A 436 2.12 21.39 -15.56
CA ILE A 436 1.14 20.43 -16.11
C ILE A 436 0.99 19.25 -15.13
N GLU A 437 2.09 18.67 -14.68
CA GLU A 437 2.07 17.63 -13.65
C GLU A 437 1.39 18.13 -12.37
N LYS A 438 1.68 19.34 -11.92
CA LYS A 438 1.02 19.91 -10.73
C LYS A 438 -0.47 20.14 -10.93
N CYS A 439 -0.93 20.58 -12.11
CA CYS A 439 -2.35 20.72 -12.41
C CYS A 439 -3.07 19.37 -12.44
N VAL A 440 -2.46 18.36 -13.09
CA VAL A 440 -2.99 16.99 -13.14
C VAL A 440 -3.02 16.37 -11.74
N ILE A 441 -1.93 16.49 -10.96
CA ILE A 441 -1.86 16.01 -9.58
C ILE A 441 -2.87 16.74 -8.69
N GLN A 442 -3.05 18.06 -8.86
CA GLN A 442 -4.03 18.82 -8.09
C GLN A 442 -5.46 18.42 -8.45
N CYS A 443 -5.77 18.18 -9.73
CA CYS A 443 -7.05 17.64 -10.12
C CYS A 443 -7.25 16.24 -9.52
N ASP A 444 -6.29 15.33 -9.66
CA ASP A 444 -6.36 13.99 -9.07
C ASP A 444 -6.57 14.01 -7.55
N HIS A 445 -5.84 14.88 -6.85
CA HIS A 445 -5.91 15.00 -5.39
C HIS A 445 -7.18 15.71 -4.92
N PHE A 446 -7.71 16.66 -5.70
CA PHE A 446 -8.97 17.34 -5.40
C PHE A 446 -10.14 16.36 -5.47
N TYR A 447 -10.23 15.55 -6.53
CA TYR A 447 -11.32 14.58 -6.67
C TYR A 447 -11.20 13.37 -5.72
N SER A 448 -9.99 12.99 -5.29
CA SER A 448 -9.81 11.90 -4.31
C SER A 448 -10.22 12.28 -2.88
N LYS A 449 -10.24 13.57 -2.53
CA LYS A 449 -10.58 14.08 -1.19
C LYS A 449 -12.05 14.47 -0.98
N ILE A 450 -12.88 14.46 -2.02
CA ILE A 450 -14.31 14.75 -1.86
C ILE A 450 -15.01 13.51 -1.25
N LYS A 451 -15.12 13.50 0.09
CA LYS A 451 -16.16 12.73 0.78
C LYS A 451 -17.49 13.45 0.55
N ILE A 452 -18.29 12.95 -0.39
CA ILE A 452 -19.66 13.41 -0.58
C ILE A 452 -20.49 12.91 0.60
N SER A 453 -20.70 13.76 1.61
CA SER A 453 -21.84 13.61 2.52
C SER A 453 -23.08 14.02 1.74
N ALA A 454 -23.84 13.04 1.23
CA ALA A 454 -25.15 13.30 0.65
C ALA A 454 -26.09 13.74 1.79
N SER A 455 -26.41 15.03 1.84
CA SER A 455 -27.62 15.53 2.50
C SER A 455 -28.65 15.87 1.44
N GLU A 456 -29.87 15.46 1.73
CA GLU A 456 -31.04 15.45 0.86
C GLU A 456 -31.33 16.80 0.17
N THR A 457 -31.87 16.65 -1.03
CA THR A 457 -32.48 17.64 -1.92
C THR A 457 -33.12 18.87 -1.26
N CYS A 458 -32.69 20.06 -1.69
CA CYS A 458 -33.49 21.28 -1.58
C CYS A 458 -34.05 21.61 -2.97
N HIS A 459 -35.37 21.55 -3.10
CA HIS A 459 -36.11 22.03 -4.27
C HIS A 459 -36.39 23.53 -4.12
N SER A 460 -36.32 24.23 -5.26
CA SER A 460 -36.66 25.64 -5.50
C SER A 460 -35.62 26.68 -5.08
N CYS A 461 -35.03 27.34 -6.08
CA CYS A 461 -35.17 28.78 -6.29
C CYS A 461 -34.61 29.13 -7.68
N ASP A 462 -35.49 29.70 -8.51
CA ASP A 462 -35.12 30.50 -9.67
C ASP A 462 -34.25 31.70 -9.23
N ASP A 463 -33.41 32.18 -10.15
CA ASP A 463 -32.52 33.34 -10.05
C ASP A 463 -31.17 33.16 -9.31
N CYS A 464 -30.14 32.80 -10.09
CA CYS A 464 -28.77 33.26 -9.88
C CYS A 464 -28.06 33.46 -11.22
N TYR A 465 -28.18 34.67 -11.78
CA TYR A 465 -27.20 35.22 -12.71
C TYR A 465 -25.93 35.59 -11.92
N THR A 466 -24.80 35.01 -12.26
CA THR A 466 -23.49 35.68 -12.13
C THR A 466 -22.72 35.51 -13.43
N GLY A 467 -23.03 36.40 -14.38
CA GLY A 467 -22.20 36.62 -15.55
C GLY A 467 -20.93 37.36 -15.15
N ILE A 468 -19.78 36.82 -15.51
CA ILE A 468 -18.52 37.57 -15.54
C ILE A 468 -18.55 38.40 -16.82
N SER A 469 -18.94 39.66 -16.70
CA SER A 469 -18.77 40.70 -17.71
C SER A 469 -17.31 41.17 -17.67
N LEU A 470 -16.49 40.76 -18.65
CA LEU A 470 -15.21 41.40 -18.92
C LEU A 470 -15.47 42.70 -19.68
N ASN A 471 -15.41 43.82 -18.98
CA ASN A 471 -15.34 45.13 -19.61
C ASN A 471 -13.89 45.38 -20.04
N THR A 472 -13.66 45.34 -21.34
CA THR A 472 -12.41 45.72 -22.01
C THR A 472 -12.30 47.25 -21.99
N ASP A 473 -11.34 47.79 -21.23
CA ASP A 473 -10.59 49.01 -21.58
C ASP A 473 -9.65 49.40 -20.43
N THR A 474 -8.46 48.79 -20.41
CA THR A 474 -7.15 49.35 -19.96
C THR A 474 -6.11 48.21 -19.87
N PRO A 475 -4.83 48.45 -20.22
CA PRO A 475 -3.79 47.44 -20.07
C PRO A 475 -3.28 47.44 -18.63
N THR A 476 -3.73 46.48 -17.81
CA THR A 476 -3.12 46.20 -16.51
C THR A 476 -2.08 45.10 -16.65
N GLU A 477 -0.82 45.47 -16.43
CA GLU A 477 0.30 44.54 -16.23
C GLU A 477 -0.02 43.61 -15.05
N PHE A 478 -0.08 42.30 -15.30
CA PHE A 478 -0.22 41.30 -14.25
C PHE A 478 1.14 41.06 -13.59
N HIS A 479 1.29 41.51 -12.33
CA HIS A 479 2.34 41.04 -11.43
C HIS A 479 1.80 39.91 -10.56
N CYS A 480 2.23 38.68 -10.80
CA CYS A 480 2.03 37.57 -9.86
C CYS A 480 2.93 37.73 -8.64
N PHE A 481 2.35 37.98 -7.47
CA PHE A 481 3.04 37.90 -6.17
C PHE A 481 2.61 36.65 -5.40
N GLY A 482 3.60 35.88 -4.94
CA GLY A 482 3.42 34.83 -3.93
C GLY A 482 4.00 33.47 -4.32
N ARG A 483 5.07 33.05 -3.65
CA ARG A 483 5.48 31.64 -3.58
C ARG A 483 4.97 31.07 -2.25
N LEU A 484 4.06 30.09 -2.32
CA LEU A 484 3.74 29.25 -1.17
C LEU A 484 4.85 28.21 -1.01
N VAL A 485 5.57 28.22 0.12
CA VAL A 485 6.57 27.19 0.43
C VAL A 485 5.93 26.22 1.43
N SER A 486 5.65 25.01 0.98
CA SER A 486 5.24 23.91 1.84
C SER A 486 6.48 23.16 2.30
N LEU A 487 6.67 23.06 3.62
CA LEU A 487 7.70 22.24 4.24
C LEU A 487 7.02 20.98 4.77
N THR A 488 7.23 19.85 4.11
CA THR A 488 6.81 18.53 4.58
C THR A 488 7.98 17.94 5.38
N LEU A 489 7.78 17.67 6.67
CA LEU A 489 8.77 16.96 7.49
C LEU A 489 8.68 15.46 7.19
N CYS A 490 9.77 14.85 6.72
CA CYS A 490 9.88 13.40 6.55
C CYS A 490 10.16 12.72 7.89
N ASN A 491 9.40 11.66 8.20
CA ASN A 491 9.40 10.90 9.46
C ASN A 491 10.56 9.89 9.61
N SER A 492 11.78 10.19 9.18
CA SER A 492 12.87 9.20 9.24
C SER A 492 14.25 9.77 9.54
N LEU A 493 14.45 10.44 10.68
CA LEU A 493 15.79 10.71 11.19
C LEU A 493 15.83 10.62 12.72
N GLY A 494 16.74 9.78 13.23
CA GLY A 494 17.09 9.70 14.65
C GLY A 494 17.71 10.99 15.20
N PRO A 495 17.97 11.08 16.52
CA PRO A 495 18.12 12.34 17.27
C PRO A 495 19.38 13.18 17.00
N SER A 496 20.10 12.98 15.89
CA SER A 496 21.37 13.70 15.66
C SER A 496 21.75 13.93 14.19
N ASN A 497 20.79 14.22 13.30
CA ASN A 497 21.11 14.66 11.93
C ASN A 497 20.53 16.06 11.64
N VAL A 498 21.42 17.04 11.50
CA VAL A 498 21.11 18.40 11.04
C VAL A 498 20.97 18.39 9.51
N ILE A 499 19.78 18.63 9.01
CA ILE A 499 19.53 18.81 7.58
C ILE A 499 20.08 20.19 7.15
N HIS A 500 21.17 20.21 6.38
CA HIS A 500 21.56 21.39 5.62
C HIS A 500 20.87 21.36 4.25
N SER A 501 19.72 22.03 4.12
CA SER A 501 19.24 22.47 2.83
C SER A 501 19.51 23.97 2.70
N SER A 502 20.24 24.37 1.67
CA SER A 502 20.45 25.78 1.32
C SER A 502 19.62 26.06 0.07
N PRO A 503 18.46 26.73 0.16
CA PRO A 503 17.78 27.20 -1.03
C PRO A 503 18.57 28.41 -1.55
N SER A 504 18.84 28.45 -2.85
CA SER A 504 19.29 29.68 -3.51
C SER A 504 18.13 30.68 -3.52
N TRP A 505 18.16 31.66 -2.62
CA TRP A 505 17.17 32.73 -2.55
C TRP A 505 17.57 33.90 -3.43
N THR A 506 16.61 34.44 -4.20
CA THR A 506 16.77 35.71 -4.92
C THR A 506 16.63 36.88 -3.94
N THR A 507 17.50 37.88 -4.06
CA THR A 507 17.67 39.01 -3.12
C THR A 507 16.61 40.11 -3.26
N ASP A 508 15.33 39.79 -3.46
CA ASP A 508 14.29 40.82 -3.57
C ASP A 508 13.71 41.19 -2.20
N PRO A 509 13.96 42.40 -1.66
CA PRO A 509 13.49 42.83 -0.35
C PRO A 509 11.98 43.11 -0.27
N ARG A 510 11.20 42.89 -1.35
CA ARG A 510 9.74 43.12 -1.37
C ARG A 510 8.88 41.85 -1.20
N MET A 511 9.48 40.67 -1.06
CA MET A 511 8.72 39.43 -0.90
C MET A 511 8.46 39.10 0.58
N VAL A 512 7.18 38.90 0.94
CA VAL A 512 6.76 38.41 2.25
C VAL A 512 6.53 36.89 2.16
N PRO A 513 7.34 36.04 2.81
CA PRO A 513 7.14 34.60 2.79
C PRO A 513 5.97 34.20 3.71
N LEU A 514 5.05 33.40 3.18
CA LEU A 514 3.96 32.78 3.95
C LEU A 514 4.34 31.32 4.23
N PHE A 515 4.41 30.92 5.50
CA PHE A 515 4.77 29.56 5.90
C PHE A 515 3.53 28.78 6.35
N TYR A 516 3.33 27.60 5.77
CA TYR A 516 2.25 26.67 6.12
C TYR A 516 2.86 25.41 6.74
N ILE A 517 2.45 25.05 7.95
CA ILE A 517 2.96 23.88 8.68
C ILE A 517 1.79 22.96 9.01
N GLU A 518 1.82 21.75 8.45
CA GLU A 518 0.85 20.68 8.69
C GLU A 518 1.60 19.49 9.34
N GLY A 519 1.01 18.84 10.35
CA GLY A 519 1.54 17.57 10.89
C GLY A 519 2.04 17.54 12.35
N LEU A 520 1.87 18.60 13.14
CA LEU A 520 2.39 18.64 14.53
C LEU A 520 1.56 17.83 15.56
N SER A 521 0.32 17.43 15.26
CA SER A 521 -0.57 16.77 16.22
C SER A 521 -0.03 15.40 16.67
N TRP A 522 0.33 14.52 15.73
CA TRP A 522 0.73 13.14 16.07
C TRP A 522 2.05 13.05 16.85
N MET A 523 2.99 13.97 16.56
CA MET A 523 4.34 13.95 17.12
C MET A 523 4.35 14.38 18.59
N MET A 524 3.41 15.24 19.01
CA MET A 524 3.32 15.73 20.39
C MET A 524 2.40 14.88 21.28
N ASP A 525 1.40 14.19 20.70
CA ASP A 525 0.57 13.22 21.43
C ASP A 525 1.38 12.03 21.97
N ASN A 526 2.50 11.68 21.31
CA ASN A 526 3.35 10.55 21.68
C ASN A 526 4.63 10.94 22.44
N HIS A 527 5.01 12.23 22.45
CA HIS A 527 6.24 12.72 23.11
C HIS A 527 6.04 14.11 23.74
N PRO A 528 5.42 14.23 24.93
CA PRO A 528 5.02 15.51 25.54
C PRO A 528 6.18 16.40 26.02
N SER A 529 7.44 15.95 25.95
CA SER A 529 8.64 16.68 26.38
C SER A 529 9.52 17.18 25.21
N TYR A 530 9.01 17.16 23.98
CA TYR A 530 9.77 17.65 22.82
C TYR A 530 9.93 19.18 22.84
N HIS A 531 11.11 19.65 23.28
CA HIS A 531 11.50 21.06 23.18
C HIS A 531 12.08 21.36 21.80
N VAL A 532 11.28 21.98 20.91
CA VAL A 532 11.79 22.38 19.60
C VAL A 532 12.56 23.71 19.72
N HIS A 533 13.89 23.66 19.59
CA HIS A 533 14.76 24.83 19.62
C HIS A 533 14.73 25.60 18.29
N TRP A 534 13.73 26.45 18.08
CA TRP A 534 13.62 27.34 16.91
C TRP A 534 14.53 28.60 16.97
N LYS A 535 15.23 28.78 18.09
CA LYS A 535 15.91 30.02 18.46
C LYS A 535 17.04 30.41 17.49
N GLU A 536 17.83 29.44 17.01
CA GLU A 536 18.96 29.73 16.12
C GLU A 536 18.55 30.04 14.68
N HIS A 537 17.50 29.38 14.17
CA HIS A 537 17.07 29.58 12.79
C HIS A 537 16.40 30.95 12.59
N ILE A 538 15.55 31.34 13.53
CA ILE A 538 14.87 32.65 13.53
C ILE A 538 15.87 33.78 13.81
N ALA A 539 16.82 33.58 14.74
CA ALA A 539 17.87 34.57 15.02
C ALA A 539 18.84 34.77 13.83
N ARG A 540 19.13 33.72 13.05
CA ARG A 540 19.92 33.83 11.81
C ARG A 540 19.16 34.61 10.73
N MET A 541 17.87 34.38 10.55
CA MET A 541 17.05 35.11 9.58
C MET A 541 16.89 36.60 9.94
N GLY A 542 16.68 36.91 11.22
CA GLY A 542 16.53 38.29 11.71
C GLY A 542 17.81 39.13 11.63
N ARG A 543 19.01 38.53 11.68
CA ARG A 543 20.29 39.25 11.50
C ARG A 543 20.55 39.68 10.06
N SER A 544 20.03 38.94 9.09
CA SER A 544 20.24 39.20 7.66
C SER A 544 19.24 40.21 7.07
N TYR A 545 18.08 40.42 7.71
CA TYR A 545 17.01 41.27 7.17
C TYR A 545 16.41 42.15 8.28
N ARG A 546 16.86 43.41 8.39
CA ARG A 546 16.46 44.35 9.47
C ARG A 546 14.99 44.85 9.40
N ARG A 547 14.18 44.43 8.43
CA ARG A 547 12.77 44.86 8.25
C ARG A 547 11.94 43.78 7.55
N MET A 548 11.80 42.60 8.15
CA MET A 548 10.85 41.59 7.68
C MET A 548 9.70 41.45 8.68
N GLU A 549 8.46 41.67 8.23
CA GLU A 549 7.27 41.25 8.97
C GLU A 549 7.05 39.75 8.70
N LEU A 550 7.01 38.96 9.78
CA LEU A 550 6.78 37.52 9.69
C LEU A 550 5.31 37.24 10.04
N HIS A 551 4.57 36.64 9.12
CA HIS A 551 3.18 36.22 9.34
C HIS A 551 3.13 34.71 9.56
N LEU A 552 2.68 34.30 10.75
CA LEU A 552 2.55 32.89 11.12
C LEU A 552 1.07 32.54 11.30
N MET A 553 0.59 31.53 10.57
CA MET A 553 -0.78 31.03 10.68
C MET A 553 -0.76 29.69 11.40
N ILE A 554 -1.41 29.61 12.56
CA ILE A 554 -1.51 28.39 13.38
C ILE A 554 -2.99 28.05 13.58
N ILE A 555 -3.35 26.80 13.30
CA ILE A 555 -4.72 26.29 13.44
C ILE A 555 -4.71 25.19 14.51
N HIS A 556 -4.91 25.54 15.79
CA HIS A 556 -5.19 24.58 16.86
C HIS A 556 -5.71 25.25 18.14
N GLU A 557 -6.56 24.55 18.91
CA GLU A 557 -7.00 24.97 20.25
C GLU A 557 -5.98 24.57 21.34
N GLY A 558 -5.75 25.45 22.32
CA GLY A 558 -5.27 25.04 23.65
C GLY A 558 -3.82 25.31 24.07
N PHE A 559 -3.12 26.34 23.58
CA PHE A 559 -1.71 26.58 23.97
C PHE A 559 -1.35 28.04 24.29
N THR A 560 -0.44 28.23 25.24
CA THR A 560 0.13 29.52 25.65
C THR A 560 1.59 29.60 25.20
N PHE A 561 1.93 30.53 24.32
CA PHE A 561 3.32 30.77 23.91
C PHE A 561 3.89 31.98 24.65
N ARG A 562 5.13 31.86 25.17
CA ARG A 562 5.93 33.01 25.60
C ARG A 562 7.11 33.19 24.65
N LEU A 563 7.09 34.28 23.90
CA LEU A 563 8.25 34.75 23.14
C LEU A 563 9.01 35.77 24.00
N HIS A 564 10.27 35.47 24.31
CA HIS A 564 11.20 36.44 24.90
C HIS A 564 12.08 37.02 23.79
N ASP A 565 12.11 38.35 23.67
CA ASP A 565 12.98 39.16 22.80
C ASP A 565 12.92 38.85 21.29
N SER A 566 11.81 39.16 20.64
CA SER A 566 11.64 39.08 19.17
C SER A 566 10.90 40.31 18.60
N PRO A 567 11.13 40.69 17.32
CA PRO A 567 10.38 41.76 16.64
C PRO A 567 8.87 41.45 16.58
N PRO A 568 8.00 42.46 16.35
CA PRO A 568 6.54 42.27 16.40
C PRO A 568 6.08 41.21 15.38
N VAL A 569 5.45 40.15 15.86
CA VAL A 569 4.84 39.09 15.05
C VAL A 569 3.32 39.26 15.14
N ARG A 570 2.63 39.32 14.00
CA ARG A 570 1.16 39.23 13.94
C ARG A 570 0.76 37.76 13.77
N LEU A 571 0.04 37.23 14.75
CA LEU A 571 -0.55 35.89 14.71
C LEU A 571 -2.01 35.97 14.25
N LEU A 572 -2.38 35.14 13.28
CA LEU A 572 -3.76 34.91 12.87
C LEU A 572 -4.14 33.48 13.23
N MET A 573 -5.15 33.33 14.08
CA MET A 573 -5.67 32.03 14.55
C MET A 573 -7.12 31.86 14.09
N PHE A 574 -7.44 30.69 13.54
CA PHE A 574 -8.81 30.31 13.19
C PHE A 574 -9.17 28.99 13.88
N PRO A 575 -10.25 28.92 14.67
CA PRO A 575 -10.67 27.67 15.30
C PRO A 575 -11.46 26.77 14.34
N GLN A 576 -11.21 25.45 14.41
CA GLN A 576 -12.06 24.46 13.76
C GLN A 576 -13.34 24.24 14.58
N ARG A 577 -14.46 24.01 13.88
CA ARG A 577 -15.84 23.95 14.40
C ARG A 577 -16.01 23.07 15.66
N SER A 578 -16.14 23.68 16.84
CA SER A 578 -17.12 23.32 17.88
C SER A 578 -17.11 24.29 19.07
N ASN A 579 -18.30 24.70 19.52
CA ASN A 579 -18.59 25.43 20.77
C ASN A 579 -18.44 26.98 20.79
N ARG A 580 -19.33 27.66 20.04
CA ARG A 580 -19.45 29.14 19.96
C ARG A 580 -19.54 29.91 21.31
N PRO A 581 -20.16 29.40 22.39
CA PRO A 581 -20.25 30.13 23.66
C PRO A 581 -18.89 30.28 24.38
N ALA A 582 -18.03 29.26 24.31
CA ALA A 582 -16.70 29.28 24.92
C ALA A 582 -15.74 30.22 24.17
N LEU A 583 -15.93 30.33 22.85
CA LEU A 583 -15.19 31.26 21.99
C LEU A 583 -15.51 32.73 22.33
N HIS A 584 -16.80 33.04 22.52
CA HIS A 584 -17.25 34.40 22.88
C HIS A 584 -16.61 34.89 24.18
N GLU A 585 -16.51 34.01 25.17
CA GLU A 585 -15.94 34.31 26.47
C GLU A 585 -14.40 34.40 26.44
N SER A 586 -13.74 33.57 25.62
CA SER A 586 -12.28 33.59 25.45
C SER A 586 -11.81 34.86 24.73
N VAL A 587 -12.51 35.27 23.67
CA VAL A 587 -12.23 36.52 22.94
C VAL A 587 -12.47 37.74 23.84
N ARG A 588 -13.56 37.74 24.62
CA ARG A 588 -13.86 38.81 25.58
C ARG A 588 -12.76 38.96 26.63
N ARG A 589 -12.28 37.85 27.22
CA ARG A 589 -11.20 37.87 28.22
C ARG A 589 -9.87 38.36 27.65
N LEU A 590 -9.57 37.98 26.41
CA LEU A 590 -8.31 38.36 25.74
C LEU A 590 -8.29 39.85 25.36
N LEU A 591 -9.44 40.42 25.00
CA LEU A 591 -9.60 41.85 24.75
C LEU A 591 -9.59 42.68 26.05
N GLN A 592 -10.19 42.16 27.13
CA GLN A 592 -10.14 42.79 28.46
C GLN A 592 -8.73 42.77 29.06
N ALA A 593 -7.97 41.69 28.87
CA ALA A 593 -6.59 41.56 29.36
C ALA A 593 -5.62 42.55 28.69
N ASN A 594 -5.94 43.03 27.49
CA ASN A 594 -5.18 44.04 26.76
C ASN A 594 -5.71 45.48 26.95
N GLY A 595 -6.51 45.72 28.01
CA GLY A 595 -6.93 47.07 28.42
C GLY A 595 -7.92 47.74 27.47
N SER A 596 -8.55 47.00 26.55
CA SER A 596 -9.53 47.53 25.62
C SER A 596 -10.95 47.38 26.17
N THR A 597 -11.66 48.48 26.39
CA THR A 597 -13.11 48.47 26.67
C THR A 597 -13.86 48.21 25.36
N VAL A 598 -14.15 46.94 25.07
CA VAL A 598 -14.84 46.56 23.83
C VAL A 598 -16.36 46.53 24.06
N GLN A 599 -17.11 47.31 23.27
CA GLN A 599 -18.56 47.22 23.24
C GLN A 599 -19.00 45.98 22.45
N GLU A 600 -20.07 45.32 22.89
CA GLU A 600 -20.55 44.02 22.36
C GLU A 600 -20.81 44.04 20.84
N GLU A 601 -21.12 45.22 20.29
CA GLU A 601 -21.33 45.46 18.86
C GLU A 601 -20.05 45.26 18.01
N GLN A 602 -18.86 45.56 18.55
CA GLN A 602 -17.59 45.40 17.84
C GLN A 602 -17.15 43.93 17.72
N VAL A 603 -17.54 43.10 18.69
CA VAL A 603 -17.31 41.64 18.63
C VAL A 603 -18.21 41.00 17.57
N ARG A 604 -19.42 41.53 17.35
CA ARG A 604 -20.33 41.06 16.29
C ARG A 604 -19.86 41.42 14.88
N GLN A 605 -19.28 42.59 14.66
CA GLN A 605 -18.82 43.04 13.34
C GLN A 605 -17.59 42.26 12.82
N LEU A 606 -16.77 41.69 13.69
CA LEU A 606 -15.62 40.85 13.32
C LEU A 606 -16.01 39.45 12.81
N MET A 607 -17.29 39.08 12.86
CA MET A 607 -17.77 37.71 12.62
C MET A 607 -18.78 37.60 11.45
N ILE A 608 -18.90 38.61 10.58
CA ILE A 608 -19.79 38.55 9.42
C ILE A 608 -19.07 37.86 8.25
N GLY A 609 -19.26 36.56 8.17
CA GLY A 609 -19.15 35.74 6.96
C GLY A 609 -20.22 34.66 7.05
N ASP A 610 -21.10 34.62 6.06
CA ASP A 610 -22.31 33.80 5.90
C ASP A 610 -23.57 34.31 6.64
N GLU A 611 -24.30 35.19 5.94
CA GLU A 611 -25.68 35.55 6.25
C GLU A 611 -26.63 34.38 6.00
N GLY A 612 -27.53 34.13 6.96
CA GLY A 612 -28.55 33.10 6.87
C GLY A 612 -29.46 33.00 8.10
N GLY A 613 -29.97 34.15 8.57
CA GLY A 613 -31.27 34.30 9.25
C GLY A 613 -31.56 33.51 10.54
N ILE A 614 -31.53 34.20 11.68
CA ILE A 614 -32.19 33.78 12.94
C ILE A 614 -33.68 34.17 12.89
N LYS A 615 -34.57 33.25 13.27
CA LYS A 615 -35.81 33.58 14.00
C LYS A 615 -35.99 32.60 15.16
N ILE A 616 -35.98 33.13 16.38
CA ILE A 616 -36.39 32.45 17.61
C ILE A 616 -37.62 33.22 18.12
N HIS A 617 -38.64 32.49 18.59
CA HIS A 617 -39.77 33.07 19.31
C HIS A 617 -39.40 33.46 20.74
#